data_AF-A0A7S2XN33-F1
#
_entry.id   AF-A0A7S2XN33-F1
#
_cell.length_a   1.000
_cell.length_b   1.000
_cell.length_c   1.000
_cell.angle_alpha   90.00
_cell.angle_beta   90.00
_cell.angle_gamma   90.00
#
_symmetry.space_group_name_H-M   'P 1'
#
loop_
_entity.id
_entity.type
_entity.pdbx_description
1 polymer ?
#
loop_
_entity_poly.entity_id
_entity_poly.type
_entity_poly.pdbx_seq_one_letter_code
_entity_poly.pdbx_strand_id
1 'polypeptide(L)'
;SEAHLVLHQMLDMYAETGSPIPEAAHFATVMNAWTKSGQMRIAAEKVQDLLIRMEQLHDSGHAHLKPNQQCYTMVIDAWAKSHVPGAAQYAEEILKRMQQVYLHPATESEQPLSAYGYNAVMAAYARS
;
A
#
# COMPACT_ATOMS: atom_id res chain seq x y z
N SER A 1 -3.50 -13.62 -7.08
CA SER A 1 -4.23 -14.32 -6.00
C SER A 1 -5.72 -14.22 -6.28
N GLU A 2 -6.53 -15.20 -5.88
CA GLU A 2 -8.00 -15.12 -6.01
C GLU A 2 -8.58 -13.97 -5.18
N ALA A 3 -7.93 -13.60 -4.07
CA ALA A 3 -8.31 -12.47 -3.21
C ALA A 3 -8.42 -11.12 -3.96
N HIS A 4 -7.62 -10.89 -5.01
CA HIS A 4 -7.70 -9.68 -5.80
C HIS A 4 -8.99 -9.60 -6.64
N LEU A 5 -9.47 -10.74 -7.16
CA LEU A 5 -10.72 -10.80 -7.92
C LEU A 5 -11.92 -10.48 -7.03
N VAL A 6 -11.91 -10.99 -5.79
CA VAL A 6 -12.96 -10.72 -4.81
C VAL A 6 -13.02 -9.23 -4.46
N LEU A 7 -11.87 -8.56 -4.31
CA LEU A 7 -11.83 -7.12 -4.08
C LEU A 7 -12.37 -6.32 -5.27
N HIS A 8 -12.04 -6.70 -6.50
CA HIS A 8 -12.59 -6.05 -7.69
C HIS A 8 -14.12 -6.18 -7.76
N GLN A 9 -14.63 -7.40 -7.57
CA GLN A 9 -16.08 -7.63 -7.53
C GLN A 9 -16.77 -6.82 -6.42
N MET A 10 -16.12 -6.68 -5.25
CA MET A 10 -16.65 -5.84 -4.17
C MET A 10 -16.75 -4.36 -4.57
N LEU A 11 -15.73 -3.84 -5.26
CA LEU A 11 -15.73 -2.45 -5.73
C LEU A 11 -16.78 -2.21 -6.82
N ASP A 12 -16.98 -3.17 -7.72
CA ASP A 12 -18.00 -3.10 -8.76
C ASP A 12 -19.40 -3.11 -8.15
N MET A 13 -19.68 -4.04 -7.21
CA MET A 13 -20.96 -4.07 -6.49
C MET A 13 -21.21 -2.80 -5.68
N TYR A 14 -20.17 -2.24 -5.06
CA TYR A 14 -20.27 -0.97 -4.35
C TYR A 14 -20.63 0.20 -5.30
N ALA A 15 -20.04 0.24 -6.50
CA ALA A 15 -20.35 1.26 -7.49
C ALA A 15 -21.81 1.17 -7.99
N GLU A 16 -22.36 -0.04 -8.10
CA GLU A 16 -23.73 -0.27 -8.58
C GLU A 16 -24.80 -0.09 -7.49
N THR A 17 -24.53 -0.56 -6.27
CA THR A 17 -25.55 -0.70 -5.22
C THR A 17 -25.28 0.13 -3.97
N GLY A 18 -24.08 0.71 -3.84
CA GLY A 18 -23.60 1.34 -2.61
C GLY A 18 -23.24 0.35 -1.49
N SER A 19 -23.25 -0.97 -1.76
CA SER A 19 -23.02 -2.03 -0.76
C SER A 19 -22.34 -3.28 -1.39
N PRO A 20 -21.51 -4.03 -0.66
CA PRO A 20 -20.95 -3.71 0.66
C PRO A 20 -19.91 -2.59 0.57
N ILE A 21 -19.78 -1.80 1.64
CA ILE A 21 -18.84 -0.67 1.69
C ILE A 21 -17.41 -1.24 1.76
N PRO A 22 -16.53 -0.94 0.79
CA PRO A 22 -15.14 -1.34 0.86
C PRO A 22 -14.44 -0.63 2.01
N GLU A 23 -13.41 -1.23 2.59
CA GLU A 23 -12.65 -0.64 3.70
C GLU A 23 -11.16 -0.86 3.48
N ALA A 24 -10.32 -0.01 4.08
CA ALA A 24 -8.86 -0.15 4.01
C ALA A 24 -8.36 -1.56 4.39
N ALA A 25 -9.04 -2.25 5.32
CA ALA A 25 -8.73 -3.61 5.73
C ALA A 25 -8.86 -4.64 4.60
N HIS A 26 -9.82 -4.47 3.69
CA HIS A 26 -10.01 -5.35 2.53
C HIS A 26 -8.81 -5.26 1.58
N PHE A 27 -8.34 -4.03 1.30
CA PHE A 27 -7.14 -3.80 0.50
C PHE A 27 -5.89 -4.35 1.18
N ALA A 28 -5.70 -4.09 2.47
CA ALA A 28 -4.57 -4.62 3.24
C ALA A 28 -4.52 -6.15 3.21
N THR A 29 -5.66 -6.82 3.23
CA THR A 29 -5.75 -8.29 3.12
C THR A 29 -5.22 -8.77 1.76
N VAL A 30 -5.64 -8.14 0.66
CA VAL A 30 -5.17 -8.50 -0.69
C VAL A 30 -3.69 -8.19 -0.86
N MET A 31 -3.22 -7.04 -0.35
CA MET A 31 -1.81 -6.69 -0.36
C MET A 31 -0.98 -7.75 0.39
N ASN A 32 -1.45 -8.22 1.55
CA ASN A 32 -0.74 -9.22 2.37
C ASN A 32 -0.69 -10.58 1.68
N ALA A 33 -1.75 -10.92 0.94
CA ALA A 33 -1.76 -12.13 0.13
C ALA A 33 -0.71 -12.06 -1.00
N TRP A 34 -0.54 -10.91 -1.64
CA TRP A 34 0.49 -10.71 -2.67
C TRP A 34 1.90 -10.74 -2.10
N THR A 35 2.18 -10.06 -0.98
CA THR A 35 3.52 -10.08 -0.38
C THR A 35 3.96 -11.46 0.07
N LYS A 36 3.00 -12.37 0.33
CA LYS A 36 3.25 -13.77 0.70
C LYS A 36 3.20 -14.76 -0.46
N SER A 37 2.83 -14.35 -1.68
CA SER A 37 2.58 -15.28 -2.79
C SER A 37 3.83 -15.85 -3.46
N GLY A 38 5.02 -15.62 -2.91
CA GLY A 38 6.33 -16.09 -3.43
C GLY A 38 6.80 -15.41 -4.73
N GLN A 39 5.92 -14.68 -5.42
CA GLN A 39 6.20 -13.97 -6.68
C GLN A 39 6.60 -12.52 -6.41
N MET A 40 7.73 -12.31 -5.71
CA MET A 40 8.09 -11.00 -5.14
C MET A 40 8.17 -9.86 -6.16
N ARG A 41 8.60 -10.12 -7.40
CA ARG A 41 8.61 -9.13 -8.50
C ARG A 41 7.21 -8.63 -8.84
N ILE A 42 6.29 -9.56 -9.11
CA ILE A 42 4.90 -9.24 -9.49
C ILE A 42 4.14 -8.68 -8.29
N ALA A 43 4.43 -9.19 -7.09
CA ALA A 43 3.82 -8.72 -5.86
C ALA A 43 4.07 -7.22 -5.64
N ALA A 44 5.30 -6.74 -5.84
CA ALA A 44 5.66 -5.33 -5.65
C ALA A 44 4.83 -4.38 -6.53
N GLU A 45 4.72 -4.68 -7.82
CA GLU A 45 3.87 -3.93 -8.75
C GLU A 45 2.40 -3.97 -8.33
N LYS A 46 1.88 -5.17 -7.99
CA LYS A 46 0.47 -5.34 -7.61
C LYS A 46 0.09 -4.63 -6.32
N VAL A 47 0.95 -4.64 -5.31
CA VAL A 47 0.67 -3.91 -4.07
C VAL A 47 0.80 -2.40 -4.27
N GLN A 48 1.72 -1.94 -5.13
CA GLN A 48 1.78 -0.52 -5.48
C GLN A 48 0.52 -0.04 -6.21
N ASP A 49 0.03 -0.80 -7.20
CA ASP A 49 -1.21 -0.48 -7.91
C ASP A 49 -2.40 -0.36 -6.96
N LEU A 50 -2.50 -1.27 -5.98
CA LEU A 50 -3.55 -1.23 -4.96
C LEU A 50 -3.43 0.00 -4.07
N LEU A 51 -2.21 0.40 -3.68
CA LEU A 51 -1.99 1.60 -2.88
C LEU A 51 -2.42 2.86 -3.64
N ILE A 52 -2.01 2.98 -4.90
CA ILE A 52 -2.42 4.09 -5.77
C ILE A 52 -3.94 4.14 -5.91
N ARG A 53 -4.59 2.97 -6.06
CA ARG A 53 -6.04 2.91 -6.16
C ARG A 53 -6.72 3.39 -4.87
N MET A 54 -6.19 3.04 -3.70
CA MET A 54 -6.70 3.53 -2.41
C MET A 54 -6.54 5.05 -2.29
N GLU A 55 -5.38 5.60 -2.66
CA GLU A 55 -5.14 7.05 -2.69
C GLU A 55 -6.16 7.77 -3.59
N GLN A 56 -6.38 7.26 -4.82
CA GLN A 56 -7.35 7.84 -5.75
C GLN A 56 -8.79 7.80 -5.22
N LEU A 57 -9.19 6.70 -4.59
CA LEU A 57 -10.53 6.56 -4.01
C LEU A 57 -10.72 7.48 -2.81
N HIS A 58 -9.68 7.65 -1.98
CA HIS A 58 -9.70 8.62 -0.90
C HIS A 58 -9.86 10.05 -1.44
N ASP A 59 -9.07 10.41 -2.45
CA ASP A 59 -9.10 11.74 -3.07
C ASP A 59 -10.42 12.02 -3.80
N SER A 60 -11.13 10.98 -4.26
CA SER A 60 -12.47 11.10 -4.84
C SER A 60 -13.60 11.20 -3.79
N GLY A 61 -13.27 11.33 -2.51
CA GLY A 61 -14.23 11.55 -1.42
C GLY A 61 -14.56 10.32 -0.57
N HIS A 62 -13.95 9.15 -0.84
CA HIS A 62 -14.12 7.96 0.00
C HIS A 62 -13.14 7.95 1.17
N ALA A 63 -13.35 8.85 2.15
CA ALA A 63 -12.45 9.04 3.30
C ALA A 63 -12.13 7.75 4.08
N HIS A 64 -13.08 6.80 4.12
CA HIS A 64 -12.92 5.49 4.77
C HIS A 64 -11.93 4.54 4.06
N LEU A 65 -11.47 4.92 2.86
CA LEU A 65 -10.45 4.21 2.07
C LEU A 65 -9.07 4.84 2.16
N LYS A 66 -8.84 5.82 3.06
CA LYS A 66 -7.51 6.38 3.32
C LYS A 66 -6.50 5.25 3.55
N PRO A 67 -5.43 5.13 2.74
CA PRO A 67 -4.38 4.16 3.03
C PRO A 67 -3.76 4.47 4.40
N ASN A 68 -3.54 3.42 5.20
CA ASN A 68 -2.90 3.56 6.50
C ASN A 68 -1.37 3.34 6.41
N GLN A 69 -0.63 3.59 7.49
CA GLN A 69 0.82 3.37 7.53
C GLN A 69 1.23 1.93 7.16
N GLN A 70 0.38 0.94 7.47
CA GLN A 70 0.62 -0.46 7.13
C GLN A 70 0.58 -0.69 5.63
N CYS A 71 -0.37 -0.09 4.90
CA CYS A 71 -0.46 -0.17 3.44
C CYS A 71 0.84 0.32 2.78
N TYR A 72 1.35 1.50 3.17
CA TYR A 72 2.63 2.01 2.65
C TYR A 72 3.80 1.08 2.99
N THR A 73 3.87 0.61 4.24
CA THR A 73 4.92 -0.28 4.71
C THR A 73 4.97 -1.58 3.91
N MET A 74 3.81 -2.14 3.56
CA MET A 74 3.73 -3.38 2.76
C MET A 74 4.25 -3.19 1.34
N VAL A 75 4.02 -2.03 0.73
CA VAL A 75 4.56 -1.72 -0.60
C VAL A 75 6.07 -1.54 -0.56
N ILE A 76 6.59 -0.83 0.45
CA ILE A 76 8.04 -0.66 0.66
C ILE A 76 8.72 -2.03 0.85
N ASP A 77 8.16 -2.88 1.72
CA ASP A 77 8.68 -4.22 1.97
C ASP A 77 8.62 -5.11 0.72
N ALA A 78 7.55 -5.01 -0.08
CA ALA A 78 7.42 -5.75 -1.33
C ALA A 78 8.51 -5.34 -2.34
N TRP A 79 8.75 -4.04 -2.53
CA TRP A 79 9.84 -3.55 -3.36
C TRP A 79 11.21 -3.99 -2.84
N ALA A 80 11.47 -3.84 -1.53
CA ALA A 80 12.72 -4.26 -0.90
C ALA A 80 13.05 -5.75 -1.12
N LYS A 81 12.02 -6.59 -1.23
CA LYS A 81 12.14 -8.04 -1.47
C LYS A 81 12.06 -8.43 -2.96
N SER A 82 11.71 -7.51 -3.85
CA SER A 82 11.44 -7.81 -5.26
C SER A 82 12.69 -8.20 -6.07
N HIS A 83 13.88 -7.79 -5.61
CA HIS A 83 15.16 -7.92 -6.34
C HIS A 83 15.12 -7.35 -7.77
N VAL A 84 14.25 -6.37 -8.02
CA VAL A 84 14.14 -5.67 -9.31
C VAL A 84 15.15 -4.52 -9.34
N PRO A 85 15.84 -4.27 -10.48
CA PRO A 85 16.63 -3.06 -10.65
C PRO A 85 15.79 -1.80 -10.38
N GLY A 86 16.29 -0.90 -9.53
CA GLY A 86 15.55 0.31 -9.13
C GLY A 86 14.54 0.08 -7.98
N ALA A 87 14.44 -1.12 -7.41
CA ALA A 87 13.55 -1.39 -6.28
C ALA A 87 13.73 -0.43 -5.09
N ALA A 88 14.97 -0.03 -4.79
CA ALA A 88 15.25 0.93 -3.73
C ALA A 88 14.67 2.33 -4.04
N GLN A 89 14.70 2.75 -5.31
CA GLN A 89 14.13 4.03 -5.75
C GLN A 89 12.61 4.03 -5.62
N TYR A 90 11.95 2.95 -6.06
CA TYR A 90 10.50 2.78 -5.86
C TYR A 90 10.15 2.77 -4.36
N ALA A 91 10.90 2.04 -3.53
CA ALA A 91 10.69 2.02 -2.09
C ALA A 91 10.85 3.42 -1.44
N GLU A 92 11.81 4.21 -1.91
CA GLU A 92 12.02 5.59 -1.44
C GLU A 92 10.90 6.54 -1.88
N GLU A 93 10.39 6.40 -3.11
CA GLU A 93 9.25 7.18 -3.59
C GLU A 93 8.00 6.93 -2.73
N ILE A 94 7.71 5.67 -2.41
CA ILE A 94 6.60 5.31 -1.54
C ILE A 94 6.81 5.84 -0.12
N LEU A 95 8.03 5.81 0.41
CA LEU A 95 8.36 6.40 1.71
C LEU A 95 8.11 7.92 1.70
N LYS A 96 8.51 8.63 0.63
CA LYS A 96 8.25 10.08 0.49
C LYS A 96 6.76 10.40 0.44
N ARG A 97 5.96 9.59 -0.27
CA ARG A 97 4.49 9.76 -0.32
C ARG A 97 3.86 9.53 1.04
N MET A 98 4.29 8.48 1.77
CA MET A 98 3.89 8.25 3.15
C MET A 98 4.25 9.45 4.05
N GLN A 99 5.47 9.97 3.94
CA GLN A 99 5.92 11.15 4.67
C GLN A 99 5.06 12.38 4.36
N GLN A 100 4.71 12.64 3.10
CA GLN A 100 3.83 13.76 2.74
C GLN A 100 2.45 13.64 3.39
N VAL A 101 1.90 12.42 3.45
CA VAL A 101 0.59 12.15 4.04
C VAL A 101 0.61 12.25 5.57
N TYR A 102 1.71 11.87 6.23
CA TYR A 102 1.79 11.71 7.70
C TYR A 102 2.68 12.72 8.44
N LEU A 103 3.57 13.45 7.76
CA LEU A 103 4.44 14.47 8.37
C LEU A 103 3.95 15.90 8.11
N HIS A 104 2.75 16.08 7.53
CA HIS A 104 2.15 17.41 7.50
C HIS A 104 1.80 17.85 8.93
N PRO A 105 2.10 19.09 9.38
CA PRO A 105 2.13 19.46 10.81
C PRO A 105 0.76 19.60 11.51
N ALA A 106 -0.33 19.05 10.95
CA ALA A 106 -1.68 19.43 11.38
C ALA A 106 -2.35 18.47 12.39
N THR A 107 -1.77 17.30 12.69
CA THR A 107 -2.43 16.36 13.62
C THR A 107 -1.41 15.67 14.52
N GLU A 108 -1.30 16.14 15.78
CA GLU A 108 -0.55 15.54 16.89
C GLU A 108 -1.00 14.10 17.29
N SER A 109 -1.90 13.46 16.52
CA SER A 109 -2.53 12.20 16.91
C SER A 109 -2.14 10.97 16.08
N GLU A 110 -1.39 11.11 14.98
CA GLU A 110 -0.96 9.95 14.20
C GLU A 110 0.50 9.62 14.53
N GLN A 111 0.75 8.40 15.02
CA GLN A 111 2.04 7.97 15.54
C GLN A 111 3.19 8.26 14.56
N PRO A 112 4.36 8.73 15.05
CA PRO A 112 5.50 8.98 14.20
C PRO A 112 5.83 7.72 13.40
N LEU A 113 6.19 7.93 12.13
CA LEU A 113 6.52 6.90 11.15
C LEU A 113 7.21 5.71 11.85
N SER A 114 6.58 4.53 11.86
CA SER A 114 7.18 3.40 12.57
C SER A 114 8.58 3.15 12.01
N ALA A 115 9.58 2.92 12.89
CA ALA A 115 10.97 2.69 12.50
C ALA A 115 11.14 1.61 11.41
N TYR A 116 10.12 0.77 11.23
CA TYR A 116 10.02 -0.24 10.20
C TYR A 116 10.09 0.33 8.77
N GLY A 117 9.47 1.48 8.48
CA GLY A 117 9.50 2.08 7.13
C GLY A 117 10.91 2.47 6.68
N TYR A 118 11.68 3.10 7.57
CA TYR A 118 13.09 3.43 7.34
C TYR A 118 13.96 2.18 7.24
N ASN A 119 13.74 1.19 8.12
CA ASN A 119 14.49 -0.07 8.08
C ASN A 119 14.25 -0.84 6.77
N ALA A 120 13.04 -0.81 6.22
CA ALA A 120 12.70 -1.47 4.96
C ALA A 120 13.38 -0.79 3.76
N VAL A 121 13.45 0.54 3.73
CA VAL A 121 14.21 1.27 2.69
C VAL A 121 15.72 1.01 2.82
N MET A 122 16.28 1.05 4.03
CA MET A 122 17.70 0.68 4.23
C MET A 122 17.97 -0.76 3.83
N ALA A 123 17.05 -1.68 4.11
CA ALA A 123 17.13 -3.06 3.67
C ALA A 123 17.03 -3.22 2.15
N ALA A 124 16.30 -2.36 1.44
CA ALA A 124 16.25 -2.35 -0.01
C ALA A 124 17.60 -1.92 -0.60
N TYR A 125 18.19 -0.83 -0.07
CA TYR A 125 19.51 -0.34 -0.46
C TYR A 125 20.64 -1.33 -0.15
N ALA A 126 20.57 -2.08 0.94
CA ALA A 126 21.56 -3.08 1.27
C ALA A 126 21.51 -4.33 0.37
N ARG A 127 20.44 -4.49 -0.43
CA ARG A 127 20.18 -5.67 -1.28
C ARG A 127 20.17 -5.36 -2.78
N SER A 128 20.34 -4.10 -3.17
CA SER A 128 20.50 -3.63 -4.55
C SER A 128 21.95 -3.73 -5.00
#